data_AF-A0A532UFW9-F1
#
_entry.id   AF-A0A532UFW9-F1
#
_cell.length_a   1.000
_cell.length_b   1.000
_cell.length_c   1.000
_cell.angle_alpha   90.00
_cell.angle_beta   90.00
_cell.angle_gamma   90.00
#
_symmetry.space_group_name_H-M   'P 1'
#
loop_
_entity.id
_entity.type
_entity.pdbx_description
1 polymer ?
#
loop_
_entity_poly.entity_id
_entity_poly.type
_entity_poly.pdbx_seq_one_letter_code
_entity_poly.pdbx_strand_id
1 'polypeptide(L)'
;MSKKEYSRYQKTVISGYYENLDTIMLQKLGELVTELYLADTRAKQDRLWQRANKAMTKLKIPPALIDHIMEKRSVEILAKNLQDWSGNKKK
;
A
#
# COMPACT_ATOMS: atom_id res chain seq x y z
N MET A 1 -5.65 17.32 -12.09
CA MET A 1 -5.38 15.90 -11.71
C MET A 1 -5.58 15.03 -12.93
N SER A 2 -4.51 14.50 -13.53
CA SER A 2 -4.57 13.61 -14.70
C SER A 2 -5.03 12.22 -14.28
N LYS A 3 -6.28 11.88 -14.56
CA LYS A 3 -6.80 10.51 -14.46
C LYS A 3 -5.96 9.64 -15.41
N LYS A 4 -5.15 8.72 -14.89
CA LYS A 4 -4.50 7.71 -15.74
C LYS A 4 -5.60 6.83 -16.34
N GLU A 5 -5.97 7.13 -17.58
CA GLU A 5 -6.90 6.34 -18.40
C GLU A 5 -6.20 5.04 -18.80
N TYR A 6 -6.37 3.98 -18.00
CA TYR A 6 -5.92 2.64 -18.38
C TYR A 6 -6.90 2.01 -19.38
N SER A 7 -6.38 1.28 -20.36
CA SER A 7 -7.20 0.50 -21.30
C SER A 7 -8.03 -0.56 -20.53
N ARG A 8 -9.14 -1.04 -21.10
CA ARG A 8 -10.00 -2.05 -20.44
C ARG A 8 -9.19 -3.30 -20.03
N TYR A 9 -8.28 -3.74 -20.90
CA TYR A 9 -7.39 -4.87 -20.61
C TYR A 9 -6.44 -4.57 -19.45
N GLN A 10 -5.81 -3.39 -19.45
CA GLN A 10 -4.92 -2.96 -18.37
C GLN A 10 -5.67 -2.89 -17.02
N LYS A 11 -6.91 -2.39 -17.02
CA LYS A 11 -7.76 -2.36 -15.81
C LYS A 11 -8.00 -3.76 -15.25
N THR A 12 -8.31 -4.75 -16.10
CA THR A 12 -8.52 -6.14 -15.67
C THR A 12 -7.24 -6.74 -15.09
N VAL A 13 -6.09 -6.55 -15.75
CA VAL A 13 -4.80 -7.06 -15.27
C VAL A 13 -4.42 -6.42 -13.93
N ILE A 14 -4.59 -5.10 -13.80
CA ILE A 14 -4.34 -4.37 -12.54
C ILE A 14 -5.29 -4.85 -11.44
N SER A 15 -6.57 -5.08 -11.77
CA SER A 15 -7.57 -5.56 -10.82
C SER A 15 -7.20 -6.93 -10.26
N GLY A 16 -6.97 -7.90 -11.14
CA GLY A 16 -6.64 -9.27 -10.78
C GLY A 16 -5.31 -9.38 -10.02
N TYR A 17 -4.36 -8.47 -10.29
CA TYR A 17 -3.11 -8.40 -9.53
C TYR A 17 -3.36 -8.12 -8.03
N TYR A 18 -4.23 -7.15 -7.69
CA TYR A 18 -4.52 -6.80 -6.30
C TYR A 18 -5.50 -7.76 -5.60
N GLU A 19 -6.38 -8.41 -6.36
CA GLU A 19 -7.30 -9.44 -5.86
C GLU A 19 -6.57 -10.63 -5.21
N ASN A 20 -5.37 -10.95 -5.71
CA ASN A 20 -4.57 -12.11 -5.30
C ASN A 20 -3.50 -11.78 -4.24
N LEU A 21 -3.56 -10.59 -3.63
CA LEU A 21 -2.62 -10.25 -2.55
C LEU A 21 -2.84 -11.12 -1.32
N ASP A 22 -1.72 -11.46 -0.67
CA ASP A 22 -1.74 -12.19 0.60
C ASP A 22 -2.51 -11.38 1.65
N THR A 23 -3.64 -11.93 2.08
CA THR A 23 -4.59 -11.23 2.94
C THR A 23 -4.02 -10.96 4.33
N ILE A 24 -3.20 -11.87 4.84
CA ILE A 24 -2.57 -11.75 6.15
C ILE A 24 -1.53 -10.62 6.11
N MET A 25 -0.75 -10.52 5.03
CA MET A 25 0.20 -9.44 4.85
C MET A 25 -0.48 -8.09 4.65
N LEU A 26 -1.62 -8.04 3.95
CA LEU A 26 -2.43 -6.82 3.84
C LEU A 26 -2.93 -6.35 5.21
N GLN A 27 -3.43 -7.28 6.03
CA GLN A 27 -3.88 -6.97 7.39
C GLN A 27 -2.73 -6.42 8.26
N LYS A 28 -1.56 -7.07 8.22
CA LYS A 28 -0.35 -6.59 8.92
C LYS A 28 0.09 -5.21 8.43
N LEU A 29 -0.07 -4.91 7.14
CA LEU A 29 0.22 -3.57 6.63
C LEU A 29 -0.79 -2.54 7.15
N GLY A 30 -2.06 -2.92 7.35
CA GLY A 30 -3.06 -2.07 8.02
C GLY A 30 -2.76 -1.79 9.49
N GLU A 31 -2.23 -2.78 10.22
CA GLU A 31 -1.73 -2.58 11.59
C GLU A 31 -0.58 -1.57 11.60
N LEU A 32 0.38 -1.68 10.66
CA LEU A 32 1.49 -0.72 10.54
C LEU A 32 1.00 0.70 10.20
N VAL A 33 -0.03 0.85 9.38
CA VAL A 33 -0.65 2.16 9.09
C VAL A 33 -1.24 2.77 10.36
N THR A 34 -1.95 1.98 11.16
CA THR A 34 -2.51 2.42 12.44
C THR A 34 -1.40 2.83 13.42
N GLU A 35 -0.36 2.00 13.54
CA GLU A 35 0.79 2.30 14.39
C GLU A 35 1.54 3.57 13.94
N LEU A 36 1.64 3.82 12.63
CA LEU A 36 2.23 5.04 12.06
C LEU A 36 1.42 6.28 12.42
N TYR A 37 0.09 6.19 12.36
CA TYR A 37 -0.80 7.30 12.72
C TYR A 37 -0.66 7.68 14.21
N LEU A 38 -0.42 6.69 15.07
CA LEU A 38 -0.25 6.87 16.52
C LEU A 38 1.21 7.13 16.94
N ALA A 39 2.18 7.11 16.01
CA ALA A 39 3.58 7.27 16.36
C ALA A 39 3.93 8.74 16.65
N ASP A 40 4.38 8.98 17.86
CA ASP A 40 4.70 10.28 18.47
C ASP A 40 6.18 10.65 18.38
N THR A 41 7.05 9.71 17.99
CA THR A 41 8.49 9.92 17.87
C THR A 41 9.01 9.58 16.48
N ARG A 42 9.99 10.36 16.01
CA ARG A 42 10.61 10.15 14.70
C ARG A 42 11.26 8.77 14.58
N ALA A 43 11.96 8.33 15.63
CA ALA A 43 12.61 7.01 15.64
C ALA A 43 11.61 5.85 15.59
N LYS A 44 10.40 5.99 16.15
CA LYS A 44 9.33 4.99 16.02
C LYS A 44 8.78 5.02 14.59
N GLN A 45 8.46 6.20 14.06
CA GLN A 45 8.00 6.35 12.67
C GLN A 45 8.98 5.73 11.66
N ASP A 46 10.28 5.98 11.79
CA ASP A 46 11.29 5.44 10.87
C ASP A 46 11.32 3.89 10.88
N ARG A 47 11.24 3.27 12.06
CA ARG A 47 11.16 1.81 12.20
C ARG A 47 9.88 1.25 11.60
N LEU A 48 8.76 1.93 11.76
CA LEU A 48 7.49 1.53 11.17
C LEU A 48 7.50 1.67 9.64
N TRP A 49 8.08 2.73 9.09
CA TRP A 49 8.26 2.89 7.63
C TRP A 49 9.17 1.82 7.04
N GLN A 50 10.23 1.41 7.74
CA GLN A 50 11.07 0.27 7.30
C GLN A 50 10.27 -1.04 7.27
N ARG A 51 9.40 -1.27 8.26
CA ARG A 51 8.50 -2.44 8.28
C ARG A 51 7.47 -2.38 7.16
N ALA A 52 6.87 -1.21 6.93
CA ALA A 52 5.89 -0.98 5.86
C ALA A 52 6.52 -1.26 4.49
N ASN A 53 7.75 -0.78 4.25
CA ASN A 53 8.50 -1.09 3.04
C ASN A 53 8.63 -2.61 2.81
N LYS A 54 9.14 -3.33 3.82
CA LYS A 54 9.29 -4.79 3.76
C LYS A 54 7.96 -5.51 3.51
N ALA A 55 6.87 -5.04 4.12
CA ALA A 55 5.54 -5.61 3.92
C ALA A 55 5.04 -5.39 2.48
N MET A 56 5.18 -4.18 1.94
CA MET A 56 4.85 -3.88 0.54
C MET A 56 5.69 -4.71 -0.44
N THR A 57 6.99 -4.90 -0.18
CA THR A 57 7.84 -5.79 -1.00
C THR A 57 7.35 -7.24 -0.96
N LYS A 58 6.94 -7.75 0.21
CA LYS A 58 6.38 -9.12 0.34
C LYS A 58 5.04 -9.29 -0.34
N LEU A 59 4.21 -8.25 -0.32
CA LEU A 59 2.99 -8.14 -1.12
C LEU A 59 3.27 -7.96 -2.61
N LYS A 60 4.55 -7.92 -3.02
CA LYS A 60 5.02 -7.76 -4.39
C LYS A 60 4.58 -6.46 -5.05
N ILE A 61 4.15 -5.46 -4.27
CA ILE A 61 3.68 -4.15 -4.76
C ILE A 61 4.72 -3.59 -5.74
N PRO A 62 4.31 -2.98 -6.88
CA PRO A 62 5.26 -2.51 -7.87
C PRO A 62 6.31 -1.57 -7.26
N PRO A 63 7.62 -1.79 -7.52
CA PRO A 63 8.70 -1.00 -6.87
C PRO A 63 8.53 0.51 -7.03
N ALA A 64 8.13 0.99 -8.20
CA ALA A 64 7.89 2.42 -8.43
C ALA A 64 6.79 3.01 -7.52
N LEU A 65 5.79 2.22 -7.14
CA LEU A 65 4.76 2.65 -6.20
C LEU A 65 5.29 2.65 -4.76
N ILE A 66 6.09 1.64 -4.40
CA ILE A 66 6.78 1.58 -3.12
C ILE A 66 7.69 2.81 -2.96
N ASP A 67 8.52 3.12 -3.96
CA ASP A 67 9.44 4.25 -3.94
C ASP A 67 8.68 5.57 -3.76
N HIS A 68 7.59 5.77 -4.49
CA HIS A 68 6.75 6.96 -4.33
C HIS A 68 6.17 7.09 -2.90
N ILE A 69 5.66 5.98 -2.34
CA ILE A 69 5.14 5.97 -0.97
C ILE A 69 6.26 6.27 0.04
N MET A 70 7.43 5.66 -0.15
CA MET A 70 8.58 5.79 0.75
C MET A 70 9.30 7.13 0.64
N GLU A 71 9.20 7.82 -0.50
CA GLU A 71 9.65 9.20 -0.68
C GLU A 71 8.73 10.17 0.08
N LYS A 72 7.41 10.00 -0.05
CA LYS A 72 6.45 10.90 0.60
C LYS A 72 6.31 10.64 2.10
N ARG A 73 6.42 9.37 2.52
CA ARG A 73 6.18 8.90 3.90
C ARG A 73 4.94 9.52 4.55
N SER A 74 3.87 9.67 3.76
CA SER A 74 2.56 10.12 4.23
C SER A 74 1.71 8.91 4.58
N VAL A 75 1.19 8.89 5.80
CA VAL A 75 0.35 7.81 6.31
C VAL A 75 -0.96 7.75 5.51
N GLU A 76 -1.47 8.92 5.09
CA GLU A 76 -2.69 9.07 4.29
C GLU A 76 -2.53 8.44 2.90
N ILE A 77 -1.38 8.64 2.25
CA ILE A 77 -1.08 8.01 0.95
C ILE A 77 -1.04 6.50 1.10
N LEU A 78 -0.35 5.97 2.11
CA LEU A 78 -0.28 4.53 2.34
C LEU A 78 -1.66 3.94 2.68
N ALA A 79 -2.44 4.60 3.53
CA ALA A 79 -3.79 4.17 3.91
C ALA A 79 -4.73 4.11 2.71
N LYS A 80 -4.69 5.12 1.84
CA LYS A 80 -5.50 5.14 0.61
C LYS A 80 -5.14 3.99 -0.33
N ASN A 81 -3.86 3.76 -0.56
CA ASN A 81 -3.41 2.63 -1.38
C ASN A 81 -3.84 1.29 -0.77
N LEU A 82 -3.72 1.13 0.55
CA LEU A 82 -4.17 -0.07 1.26
C LEU A 82 -5.68 -0.32 1.10
N GLN A 83 -6.49 0.75 1.17
CA GLN A 83 -7.93 0.66 0.91
C GLN A 83 -8.22 0.21 -0.52
N ASP A 84 -7.51 0.76 -1.51
CA ASP A 84 -7.66 0.37 -2.91
C ASP A 84 -7.28 -1.11 -3.12
N TRP A 85 -6.19 -1.58 -2.50
CA TRP A 85 -5.75 -2.97 -2.57
C TRP A 85 -6.72 -3.94 -1.87
N SER A 86 -7.33 -3.52 -0.76
CA SER A 86 -8.26 -4.35 0.02
C SER A 86 -9.69 -4.34 -0.53
N GLY A 87 -10.13 -3.20 -1.07
CA GLY A 87 -11.48 -2.96 -1.57
C GLY A 87 -11.77 -3.63 -2.91
N ASN A 88 -10.73 -4.07 -3.63
CA ASN A 88 -10.88 -4.75 -4.90
C ASN A 88 -11.35 -6.22 -4.79
N LYS A 89 -11.62 -6.71 -3.57
CA LYS A 89 -12.20 -8.03 -3.31
C LYS A 89 -13.72 -8.11 -3.50
N LYS A 90 -14.40 -7.04 -3.94
CA LYS A 90 -15.85 -7.06 -4.16
C LYS A 90 -16.19 -7.53 -5.57
N LYS A 91 -16.48 -8.82 -5.68
CA LYS A 91 -17.64 -9.33 -6.41
C LYS A 91 -18.24 -10.51 -5.68
#